data_AF-A0A6J3JDJ2-F1
#
_entry.id   AF-A0A6J3JDJ2-F1
#
_cell.length_a   1.000
_cell.length_b   1.000
_cell.length_c   1.000
_cell.angle_alpha   90.00
_cell.angle_beta   90.00
_cell.angle_gamma   90.00
#
_symmetry.space_group_name_H-M   'P 1'
#
loop_
_entity.id
_entity.type
_entity.pdbx_description
1 polymer ?
#
loop_
_entity_poly.entity_id
_entity_poly.type
_entity_poly.pdbx_seq_one_letter_code
_entity_poly.pdbx_strand_id
1 'polypeptide(L)'
;MNRPRARNALGNVFVSELLEALAQLREDRQVRVLLFRSGVKGVFCAGADLKEREQMSEAEVGVFVQRLRGLMNDIAAFPAPTIAAMDGFALGGGLELALACDLRVAASSAVLGLIETTRGLLPGAGGTQRLPRCLGVALAKELIFTGRRLSGTQAHGLGLVNHTVAQNEEGDAAYHRARALAQEILPQTAEVSNCIQVPTGRSSKSMHTSTLPVFAKLPSRGILIYFPISNVC
;
A
#
# COMPACT_ATOMS: atom_id res chain seq x y z
N MET A 1 -12.64 4.65 -0.11
CA MET A 1 -13.07 4.38 -1.50
C MET A 1 -14.54 3.97 -1.52
N ASN A 2 -15.43 4.68 -2.25
CA ASN A 2 -16.87 4.35 -2.24
C ASN A 2 -17.60 4.68 -3.57
N ARG A 3 -17.29 3.95 -4.65
CA ARG A 3 -18.02 4.01 -5.94
C ARG A 3 -18.76 2.67 -6.16
N PRO A 4 -19.92 2.44 -5.53
CA PRO A 4 -20.59 1.13 -5.55
C PRO A 4 -20.98 0.68 -6.97
N ARG A 5 -21.56 1.56 -7.79
CA ARG A 5 -21.96 1.26 -9.18
C ARG A 5 -20.78 0.82 -10.06
N ALA A 6 -19.59 1.36 -9.81
CA ALA A 6 -18.36 1.03 -10.53
C ALA A 6 -17.50 -0.02 -9.82
N ARG A 7 -17.92 -0.55 -8.65
CA ARG A 7 -17.12 -1.44 -7.79
C ARG A 7 -15.71 -0.89 -7.51
N ASN A 8 -15.64 0.40 -7.16
CA ASN A 8 -14.39 1.16 -6.96
C ASN A 8 -13.41 1.08 -8.16
N ALA A 9 -13.87 0.86 -9.38
CA ALA A 9 -12.99 0.88 -10.54
C ALA A 9 -12.31 2.24 -10.71
N LEU A 10 -11.02 2.19 -11.02
CA LEU A 10 -10.13 3.32 -11.26
C LEU A 10 -10.42 3.84 -12.67
N GLY A 11 -11.32 4.83 -12.75
CA GLY A 11 -11.54 5.68 -13.92
C GLY A 11 -10.96 7.07 -13.70
N ASN A 12 -11.01 7.95 -14.71
CA ASN A 12 -10.37 9.27 -14.69
C ASN A 12 -10.78 10.13 -13.50
N VAL A 13 -12.09 10.20 -13.23
CA VAL A 13 -12.64 10.98 -12.11
C VAL A 13 -12.12 10.45 -10.78
N PHE A 14 -12.20 9.13 -10.57
CA PHE A 14 -11.78 8.53 -9.30
C PHE A 14 -10.26 8.59 -9.08
N VAL A 15 -9.47 8.52 -10.15
CA VAL A 15 -8.02 8.73 -10.07
C VAL A 15 -7.71 10.19 -9.70
N SER A 16 -8.45 11.18 -10.22
CA SER A 16 -8.34 12.58 -9.78
C SER A 16 -8.68 12.74 -8.29
N GLU A 17 -9.83 12.21 -7.85
CA GLU A 17 -10.28 12.27 -6.45
C GLU A 17 -9.25 11.65 -5.48
N LEU A 18 -8.64 10.52 -5.85
CA LEU A 18 -7.61 9.86 -5.03
C LEU A 18 -6.30 10.67 -4.98
N LEU A 19 -5.87 11.27 -6.10
CA LEU A 19 -4.69 12.13 -6.15
C LEU A 19 -4.88 13.40 -5.31
N GLU A 20 -6.05 14.03 -5.38
CA GLU A 20 -6.39 15.21 -4.60
C GLU A 20 -6.44 14.88 -3.10
N ALA A 21 -7.11 13.79 -2.71
CA ALA A 21 -7.15 13.35 -1.32
C ALA A 21 -5.74 13.03 -0.77
N LEU A 22 -4.87 12.41 -1.56
CA LEU A 22 -3.48 12.15 -1.19
C LEU A 22 -2.67 13.44 -1.01
N ALA A 23 -2.86 14.44 -1.88
CA ALA A 23 -2.21 15.73 -1.76
C ALA A 23 -2.64 16.47 -0.47
N GLN A 24 -3.95 16.48 -0.17
CA GLN A 24 -4.46 17.08 1.07
C GLN A 24 -3.92 16.37 2.33
N LEU A 25 -3.96 15.03 2.36
CA LEU A 25 -3.49 14.23 3.49
C LEU A 25 -1.96 14.26 3.68
N ARG A 26 -1.19 14.60 2.64
CA ARG A 26 0.27 14.74 2.71
C ARG A 26 0.70 15.99 3.47
N GLU A 27 -0.09 17.06 3.42
CA GLU A 27 0.16 18.31 4.15
C GLU A 27 -0.33 18.27 5.60
N ASP A 28 -1.27 17.37 5.93
CA ASP A 28 -1.76 17.20 7.30
C ASP A 28 -0.78 16.41 8.18
N ARG A 29 -0.05 17.15 9.03
CA ARG A 29 0.91 16.61 10.00
C ARG A 29 0.27 15.74 11.11
N GLN A 30 -1.06 15.71 11.23
CA GLN A 30 -1.77 14.79 12.13
C GLN A 30 -1.93 13.37 11.52
N VAL A 31 -1.73 13.19 10.22
CA VAL A 31 -1.81 11.87 9.57
C VAL A 31 -0.57 11.05 9.93
N ARG A 32 -0.75 10.04 10.79
CA ARG A 32 0.33 9.16 11.26
C ARG A 32 0.35 7.77 10.62
N VAL A 33 -0.79 7.31 10.09
CA VAL A 33 -0.96 6.08 9.30
C VAL A 33 -2.13 6.30 8.33
N LEU A 34 -2.01 5.91 7.07
CA LEU A 34 -3.07 6.05 6.05
C LEU A 34 -3.67 4.68 5.70
N LEU A 35 -4.98 4.51 5.91
CA LEU A 35 -5.70 3.27 5.58
C LEU A 35 -6.51 3.42 4.29
N PHE A 36 -6.18 2.60 3.30
CA PHE A 36 -7.04 2.39 2.14
C PHE A 36 -8.09 1.34 2.50
N ARG A 37 -9.35 1.77 2.67
CA ARG A 37 -10.53 0.89 2.80
C ARG A 37 -11.59 1.14 1.75
N SER A 38 -12.43 0.14 1.54
CA SER A 38 -13.68 0.25 0.79
C SER A 38 -14.88 0.54 1.70
N GLY A 39 -15.85 1.30 1.19
CA GLY A 39 -17.23 1.37 1.71
C GLY A 39 -18.21 0.49 0.91
N VAL A 40 -17.73 -0.22 -0.12
CA VAL A 40 -18.52 -1.11 -0.98
C VAL A 40 -18.31 -2.55 -0.51
N LYS A 41 -19.37 -3.21 0.00
CA LYS A 41 -19.29 -4.57 0.54
C LYS A 41 -18.78 -5.56 -0.51
N GLY A 42 -17.88 -6.45 -0.10
CA GLY A 42 -17.29 -7.51 -0.94
C GLY A 42 -16.32 -7.02 -2.04
N VAL A 43 -15.98 -5.74 -2.09
CA VAL A 43 -15.06 -5.18 -3.10
C VAL A 43 -14.06 -4.25 -2.45
N PHE A 44 -12.77 -4.47 -2.67
CA PHE A 44 -11.73 -3.46 -2.41
C PHE A 44 -11.63 -2.50 -3.61
N CYS A 45 -11.20 -3.02 -4.76
CA CYS A 45 -11.09 -2.30 -6.02
C CYS A 45 -11.09 -3.28 -7.20
N ALA A 46 -11.95 -3.04 -8.20
CA ALA A 46 -12.12 -3.91 -9.37
C ALA A 46 -11.04 -3.77 -10.45
N GLY A 47 -10.09 -2.83 -10.31
CA GLY A 47 -9.07 -2.52 -11.32
C GLY A 47 -9.39 -1.25 -12.11
N ALA A 48 -8.81 -1.11 -13.31
CA ALA A 48 -9.14 0.00 -14.21
C ALA A 48 -10.61 -0.06 -14.66
N ASP A 49 -11.24 1.10 -14.85
CA ASP A 49 -12.61 1.16 -15.38
C ASP A 49 -12.61 0.84 -16.88
N LEU A 50 -13.05 -0.37 -17.21
CA LEU A 50 -13.06 -0.85 -18.59
C LEU A 50 -14.04 -0.08 -19.48
N LYS A 51 -15.11 0.49 -18.92
CA LYS A 51 -16.10 1.23 -19.72
C LYS A 51 -15.54 2.56 -20.20
N GLU A 52 -14.82 3.25 -19.31
CA GLU A 52 -14.04 4.43 -19.73
C GLU A 52 -12.93 4.02 -20.70
N ARG A 53 -12.26 2.88 -20.45
CA ARG A 53 -11.16 2.40 -21.29
C ARG A 53 -11.56 2.06 -22.73
N GLU A 54 -12.74 1.47 -22.94
CA GLU A 54 -13.30 1.15 -24.26
C GLU A 54 -13.57 2.41 -25.12
N GLN A 55 -13.64 3.59 -24.50
CA GLN A 55 -13.92 4.87 -25.16
C GLN A 55 -12.67 5.71 -25.44
N MET A 56 -11.47 5.26 -25.02
CA MET A 56 -10.22 6.00 -25.16
C MET A 56 -9.50 5.68 -26.49
N SER A 57 -8.97 6.71 -27.15
CA SER A 57 -7.93 6.57 -28.17
C SER A 57 -6.59 6.11 -27.57
N GLU A 58 -5.68 5.58 -28.39
CA GLU A 58 -4.35 5.10 -27.93
C GLU A 58 -3.51 6.18 -27.21
N ALA A 59 -3.69 7.45 -27.57
CA ALA A 59 -3.02 8.57 -26.91
C ALA A 59 -3.58 8.81 -25.48
N GLU A 60 -4.90 8.88 -25.34
CA GLU A 60 -5.58 9.01 -24.05
C GLU A 60 -5.31 7.80 -23.14
N VAL A 61 -5.28 6.61 -23.75
CA VAL A 61 -4.85 5.35 -23.14
C VAL A 61 -3.46 5.48 -22.49
N GLY A 62 -2.51 6.11 -23.17
CA GLY A 62 -1.14 6.32 -22.68
C GLY A 62 -1.10 7.29 -21.50
N VAL A 63 -1.77 8.44 -21.63
CA VAL A 63 -1.90 9.47 -20.58
C VAL A 63 -2.58 8.88 -19.34
N PHE A 64 -3.67 8.14 -19.50
CA PHE A 64 -4.39 7.54 -18.39
C PHE A 64 -3.53 6.52 -17.60
N VAL A 65 -2.77 5.68 -18.30
CA VAL A 65 -1.84 4.72 -17.65
C VAL A 65 -0.68 5.45 -16.95
N GLN A 66 -0.19 6.57 -17.49
CA GLN A 66 0.79 7.41 -16.79
C GLN A 66 0.19 8.02 -15.50
N ARG A 67 -1.04 8.53 -15.54
CA ARG A 67 -1.74 9.06 -14.35
C ARG A 67 -1.94 7.97 -13.28
N LEU A 68 -2.33 6.76 -13.68
CA LEU A 68 -2.42 5.61 -12.77
C LEU A 68 -1.08 5.27 -12.11
N ARG A 69 0.03 5.25 -12.87
CA ARG A 69 1.38 5.06 -12.31
C ARG A 69 1.74 6.17 -11.32
N GLY A 70 1.40 7.43 -11.65
CA GLY A 70 1.55 8.58 -10.77
C GLY A 70 0.88 8.33 -9.41
N LEU A 71 -0.42 8.00 -9.42
CA LEU A 71 -1.18 7.63 -8.22
C LEU A 71 -0.50 6.53 -7.40
N MET A 72 -0.07 5.42 -8.03
CA MET A 72 0.61 4.34 -7.29
C MET A 72 1.97 4.77 -6.73
N ASN A 73 2.65 5.73 -7.36
CA ASN A 73 3.91 6.27 -6.87
C ASN A 73 3.66 7.25 -5.71
N ASP A 74 2.62 8.08 -5.78
CA ASP A 74 2.21 8.98 -4.68
C ASP A 74 1.79 8.23 -3.42
N ILE A 75 1.15 7.06 -3.57
CA ILE A 75 0.85 6.14 -2.45
C ILE A 75 2.14 5.56 -1.87
N ALA A 76 3.02 5.01 -2.72
CA ALA A 76 4.27 4.38 -2.28
C ALA A 76 5.31 5.38 -1.71
N ALA A 77 5.15 6.67 -1.98
CA ALA A 77 5.97 7.76 -1.46
C ALA A 77 5.25 8.59 -0.37
N PHE A 78 4.13 8.11 0.16
CA PHE A 78 3.39 8.82 1.20
C PHE A 78 4.25 8.93 2.49
N PRO A 79 4.27 10.07 3.21
CA PRO A 79 5.22 10.31 4.31
C PRO A 79 4.90 9.53 5.61
N ALA A 80 3.79 8.81 5.65
CA ALA A 80 3.36 7.97 6.77
C ALA A 80 3.03 6.55 6.28
N PRO A 81 3.10 5.51 7.14
CA PRO A 81 2.85 4.14 6.72
C PRO A 81 1.45 3.97 6.13
N THR A 82 1.36 3.24 5.03
CA THR A 82 0.12 2.99 4.28
C THR A 82 -0.33 1.53 4.42
N ILE A 83 -1.62 1.32 4.65
CA ILE A 83 -2.21 -0.01 4.85
C ILE A 83 -3.40 -0.22 3.91
N ALA A 84 -3.34 -1.25 3.07
CA ALA A 84 -4.49 -1.70 2.27
C ALA A 84 -5.34 -2.72 3.06
N ALA A 85 -6.59 -2.37 3.35
CA ALA A 85 -7.59 -3.24 3.96
C ALA A 85 -8.52 -3.86 2.90
N MET A 86 -8.29 -5.14 2.59
CA MET A 86 -8.91 -5.84 1.46
C MET A 86 -9.95 -6.87 1.92
N ASP A 87 -11.20 -6.42 2.05
CA ASP A 87 -12.34 -7.24 2.48
C ASP A 87 -13.01 -8.07 1.38
N GLY A 88 -12.51 -7.99 0.14
CA GLY A 88 -13.15 -8.61 -1.02
C GLY A 88 -12.29 -8.54 -2.28
N PHE A 89 -12.90 -8.29 -3.43
CA PHE A 89 -12.18 -8.26 -4.72
C PHE A 89 -11.13 -7.13 -4.78
N ALA A 90 -9.86 -7.49 -4.95
CA ALA A 90 -8.73 -6.61 -5.25
C ALA A 90 -8.06 -7.11 -6.54
N LEU A 91 -8.51 -6.62 -7.70
CA LEU A 91 -8.18 -7.20 -9.00
C LEU A 91 -7.47 -6.20 -9.92
N GLY A 92 -6.47 -6.67 -10.66
CA GLY A 92 -5.65 -5.87 -11.58
C GLY A 92 -5.10 -4.63 -10.90
N GLY A 93 -5.37 -3.44 -11.47
CA GLY A 93 -5.07 -2.13 -10.87
C GLY A 93 -5.50 -1.95 -9.40
N GLY A 94 -6.49 -2.69 -8.90
CA GLY A 94 -6.88 -2.70 -7.49
C GLY A 94 -5.91 -3.46 -6.59
N LEU A 95 -5.28 -4.53 -7.10
CA LEU A 95 -4.12 -5.15 -6.46
C LEU A 95 -2.84 -4.33 -6.67
N GLU A 96 -2.68 -3.64 -7.82
CA GLU A 96 -1.57 -2.70 -8.00
C GLU A 96 -1.60 -1.56 -6.97
N LEU A 97 -2.79 -1.07 -6.59
CA LEU A 97 -2.99 -0.11 -5.49
C LEU A 97 -2.60 -0.70 -4.13
N ALA A 98 -3.04 -1.93 -3.83
CA ALA A 98 -2.67 -2.60 -2.58
C ALA A 98 -1.15 -2.92 -2.50
N LEU A 99 -0.52 -3.24 -3.63
CA LEU A 99 0.92 -3.41 -3.77
C LEU A 99 1.70 -2.10 -3.65
N ALA A 100 1.06 -0.95 -3.92
CA ALA A 100 1.66 0.37 -3.71
C ALA A 100 1.66 0.80 -2.24
N CYS A 101 0.78 0.22 -1.41
CA CYS A 101 0.82 0.41 0.04
C CYS A 101 1.98 -0.37 0.67
N ASP A 102 2.51 0.08 1.81
CA ASP A 102 3.55 -0.61 2.55
C ASP A 102 3.05 -1.98 3.04
N LEU A 103 1.90 -1.96 3.72
CA LEU A 103 1.29 -3.10 4.39
C LEU A 103 -0.05 -3.49 3.76
N ARG A 104 -0.36 -4.77 3.80
CA ARG A 104 -1.58 -5.38 3.25
C ARG A 104 -2.24 -6.28 4.30
N VAL A 105 -3.54 -6.09 4.51
CA VAL A 105 -4.39 -6.95 5.35
C VAL A 105 -5.58 -7.41 4.50
N ALA A 106 -5.88 -8.70 4.50
CA ALA A 106 -6.96 -9.27 3.69
C ALA A 106 -7.90 -10.17 4.49
N ALA A 107 -9.19 -10.10 4.22
CA ALA A 107 -10.12 -11.13 4.66
C ALA A 107 -9.74 -12.45 4.00
N SER A 108 -9.89 -13.59 4.68
CA SER A 108 -9.54 -14.92 4.18
C SER A 108 -10.26 -15.26 2.87
N SER A 109 -11.51 -14.79 2.73
CA SER A 109 -12.36 -14.90 1.55
C SER A 109 -12.14 -13.81 0.49
N ALA A 110 -11.26 -12.83 0.73
CA ALA A 110 -10.90 -11.82 -0.27
C ALA A 110 -10.29 -12.48 -1.52
N VAL A 111 -10.46 -11.86 -2.68
CA VAL A 111 -10.02 -12.43 -3.96
C VAL A 111 -9.07 -11.45 -4.65
N LEU A 112 -7.80 -11.86 -4.74
CA LEU A 112 -6.70 -11.02 -5.18
C LEU A 112 -6.09 -11.57 -6.48
N GLY A 113 -5.70 -10.71 -7.42
CA GLY A 113 -4.91 -11.15 -8.58
C GLY A 113 -4.66 -10.08 -9.63
N LEU A 114 -3.50 -10.15 -10.28
CA LEU A 114 -3.19 -9.38 -11.49
C LEU A 114 -3.71 -10.17 -12.70
N ILE A 115 -4.96 -9.88 -13.08
CA ILE A 115 -5.74 -10.65 -14.05
C ILE A 115 -5.62 -10.13 -15.49
N GLU A 116 -4.80 -9.12 -15.74
CA GLU A 116 -4.71 -8.37 -17.01
C GLU A 116 -4.43 -9.28 -18.22
N THR A 117 -3.60 -10.30 -18.05
CA THR A 117 -3.21 -11.26 -19.09
C THR A 117 -4.38 -12.10 -19.60
N THR A 118 -5.40 -12.34 -18.77
CA THR A 118 -6.65 -13.02 -19.18
C THR A 118 -7.47 -12.22 -20.22
N ARG A 119 -7.05 -10.96 -20.49
CA ARG A 119 -7.62 -10.04 -21.49
C ARG A 119 -6.58 -9.54 -22.50
N GLY A 120 -5.43 -10.21 -22.61
CA GLY A 120 -4.33 -9.79 -23.50
C GLY A 120 -3.59 -8.51 -23.07
N LEU A 121 -3.75 -8.08 -21.81
CA LEU A 121 -3.12 -6.89 -21.25
C LEU A 121 -1.99 -7.27 -20.27
N LEU A 122 -1.18 -6.29 -19.88
CA LEU A 122 -0.17 -6.43 -18.82
C LEU A 122 -0.48 -5.47 -17.65
N PRO A 123 -0.09 -5.82 -16.40
CA PRO A 123 -0.26 -4.95 -15.24
C PRO A 123 0.48 -3.61 -15.44
N GLY A 124 -0.30 -2.53 -15.51
CA GLY A 124 0.13 -1.25 -16.08
C GLY A 124 0.56 -0.20 -15.07
N ALA A 125 0.01 -0.22 -13.84
CA ALA A 125 0.27 0.77 -12.79
C ALA A 125 1.44 0.38 -11.85
N GLY A 126 2.14 -0.71 -12.15
CA GLY A 126 3.40 -1.10 -11.52
C GLY A 126 3.40 -2.48 -10.86
N GLY A 127 2.37 -3.30 -11.08
CA GLY A 127 2.29 -4.69 -10.60
C GLY A 127 3.43 -5.56 -11.11
N THR A 128 3.85 -5.38 -12.37
CA THR A 128 5.07 -6.01 -12.94
C THR A 128 6.37 -5.61 -12.22
N GLN A 129 6.34 -4.58 -11.38
CA GLN A 129 7.48 -4.07 -10.62
C GLN A 129 7.37 -4.38 -9.12
N ARG A 130 6.20 -4.14 -8.52
CA ARG A 130 5.98 -4.33 -7.08
C ARG A 130 5.76 -5.80 -6.73
N LEU A 131 5.08 -6.60 -7.55
CA LEU A 131 4.83 -8.01 -7.26
C LEU A 131 6.13 -8.84 -7.21
N PRO A 132 7.10 -8.73 -8.15
CA PRO A 132 8.38 -9.43 -8.03
C PRO A 132 9.24 -9.01 -6.84
N ARG A 133 9.10 -7.76 -6.35
CA ARG A 133 9.77 -7.28 -5.14
C ARG A 133 9.11 -7.83 -3.86
N CYS A 134 7.81 -8.11 -3.91
CA CYS A 134 7.05 -8.71 -2.80
C CYS A 134 7.20 -10.24 -2.71
N LEU A 135 7.25 -10.94 -3.85
CA LEU A 135 7.13 -12.41 -3.94
C LEU A 135 8.32 -13.13 -4.59
N GLY A 136 9.33 -12.39 -5.03
CA GLY A 136 10.36 -12.92 -5.92
C GLY A 136 9.88 -13.06 -7.38
N VAL A 137 10.84 -13.09 -8.30
CA VAL A 137 10.56 -13.01 -9.75
C VAL A 137 9.81 -14.24 -10.29
N ALA A 138 10.11 -15.44 -9.79
CA ALA A 138 9.52 -16.69 -10.31
C ALA A 138 8.01 -16.76 -10.04
N LEU A 139 7.60 -16.64 -8.77
CA LEU A 139 6.19 -16.67 -8.39
C LEU A 139 5.41 -15.47 -8.95
N ALA A 140 6.00 -14.28 -8.99
CA ALA A 140 5.35 -13.13 -9.60
C ALA A 140 5.10 -13.32 -11.12
N LYS A 141 6.04 -13.94 -11.85
CA LYS A 141 5.83 -14.33 -13.26
C LYS A 141 4.69 -15.34 -13.39
N GLU A 142 4.66 -16.38 -12.58
CA GLU A 142 3.58 -17.38 -12.60
C GLU A 142 2.20 -16.75 -12.39
N LEU A 143 2.05 -15.90 -11.37
CA LEU A 143 0.81 -15.20 -11.06
C LEU A 143 0.38 -14.25 -12.20
N ILE A 144 1.32 -13.50 -12.79
CA ILE A 144 1.03 -12.58 -13.90
C ILE A 144 0.70 -13.35 -15.18
N PHE A 145 1.48 -14.37 -15.56
CA PHE A 145 1.27 -15.11 -16.81
C PHE A 145 -0.03 -15.92 -16.80
N THR A 146 -0.38 -16.53 -15.66
CA THR A 146 -1.64 -17.28 -15.53
C THR A 146 -2.84 -16.38 -15.26
N GLY A 147 -2.62 -15.16 -14.76
CA GLY A 147 -3.68 -14.29 -14.25
C GLY A 147 -4.47 -14.92 -13.10
N ARG A 148 -3.91 -15.90 -12.38
CA ARG A 148 -4.65 -16.68 -11.38
C ARG A 148 -5.03 -15.83 -10.18
N ARG A 149 -6.23 -16.10 -9.65
CA ARG A 149 -6.75 -15.46 -8.44
C ARG A 149 -6.35 -16.25 -7.21
N LEU A 150 -6.10 -15.54 -6.13
CA LEU A 150 -5.75 -16.06 -4.81
C LEU A 150 -6.85 -15.70 -3.81
N SER A 151 -7.15 -16.59 -2.87
CA SER A 151 -7.85 -16.20 -1.64
C SER A 151 -6.94 -15.37 -0.73
N GLY A 152 -7.50 -14.64 0.23
CA GLY A 152 -6.71 -13.92 1.24
C GLY A 152 -5.81 -14.86 2.05
N THR A 153 -6.29 -16.09 2.34
CA THR A 153 -5.48 -17.13 2.99
C THR A 153 -4.29 -17.58 2.13
N GLN A 154 -4.52 -17.84 0.83
CA GLN A 154 -3.43 -18.19 -0.09
C GLN A 154 -2.44 -17.04 -0.26
N ALA A 155 -2.93 -15.81 -0.39
CA ALA A 155 -2.11 -14.61 -0.52
C ALA A 155 -1.24 -14.37 0.72
N HIS A 156 -1.76 -14.63 1.92
CA HIS A 156 -0.96 -14.58 3.15
C HIS A 156 0.10 -15.68 3.20
N GLY A 157 -0.26 -16.94 2.88
CA GLY A 157 0.69 -18.06 2.85
C GLY A 157 1.82 -17.91 1.83
N LEU A 158 1.61 -17.11 0.77
CA LEU A 158 2.64 -16.75 -0.22
C LEU A 158 3.45 -15.50 0.16
N GLY A 159 3.10 -14.77 1.23
CA GLY A 159 3.75 -13.50 1.61
C GLY A 159 3.28 -12.26 0.85
N LEU A 160 2.19 -12.35 0.06
CA LEU A 160 1.59 -11.20 -0.64
C LEU A 160 0.89 -10.25 0.34
N VAL A 161 0.38 -10.79 1.45
CA VAL A 161 -0.42 -10.07 2.45
C VAL A 161 0.18 -10.32 3.84
N ASN A 162 0.38 -9.25 4.63
CA ASN A 162 1.01 -9.33 5.95
C ASN A 162 0.13 -10.05 6.99
N HIS A 163 -1.19 -9.86 6.93
CA HIS A 163 -2.14 -10.55 7.81
C HIS A 163 -3.40 -10.98 7.05
N THR A 164 -3.91 -12.17 7.38
CA THR A 164 -5.25 -12.59 7.01
C THR A 164 -6.13 -12.83 8.23
N VAL A 165 -7.44 -12.59 8.09
CA VAL A 165 -8.46 -12.77 9.13
C VAL A 165 -9.72 -13.41 8.58
N ALA A 166 -10.46 -14.15 9.39
CA ALA A 166 -11.81 -14.61 9.01
C ALA A 166 -12.71 -13.40 8.70
N GLN A 167 -13.55 -13.49 7.66
CA GLN A 167 -14.47 -12.41 7.33
C GLN A 167 -15.66 -12.40 8.30
N ASN A 168 -16.08 -11.22 8.75
CA ASN A 168 -17.25 -11.02 9.60
C ASN A 168 -18.54 -10.88 8.77
N GLU A 169 -19.69 -10.85 9.44
CA GLU A 169 -21.01 -10.73 8.78
C GLU A 169 -21.18 -9.36 8.12
N GLU A 170 -20.59 -8.32 8.70
CA GLU A 170 -20.56 -6.95 8.20
C GLU A 170 -19.79 -6.85 6.87
N GLY A 171 -18.70 -7.62 6.74
CA GLY A 171 -17.82 -7.65 5.56
C GLY A 171 -16.69 -6.62 5.59
N ASP A 172 -16.15 -6.33 6.78
CA ASP A 172 -15.07 -5.37 7.03
C ASP A 172 -14.01 -5.83 8.07
N ALA A 173 -13.87 -7.14 8.29
CA ALA A 173 -12.89 -7.70 9.24
C ALA A 173 -11.44 -7.32 8.90
N ALA A 174 -11.08 -7.20 7.61
CA ALA A 174 -9.75 -6.77 7.20
C ALA A 174 -9.50 -5.30 7.57
N TYR A 175 -10.52 -4.45 7.47
CA TYR A 175 -10.46 -3.07 7.98
C TYR A 175 -10.28 -3.03 9.50
N HIS A 176 -11.02 -3.84 10.26
CA HIS A 176 -10.84 -3.92 11.72
C HIS A 176 -9.42 -4.36 12.10
N ARG A 177 -8.85 -5.38 11.42
CA ARG A 177 -7.46 -5.80 11.65
C ARG A 177 -6.44 -4.75 11.20
N ALA A 178 -6.69 -4.04 10.09
CA ALA A 178 -5.83 -2.94 9.64
C ALA A 178 -5.84 -1.75 10.63
N ARG A 179 -6.97 -1.46 11.29
CA ARG A 179 -7.03 -0.47 12.38
C ARG A 179 -6.22 -0.90 13.60
N ALA A 180 -6.33 -2.16 14.02
CA ALA A 180 -5.53 -2.68 15.14
C ALA A 180 -4.04 -2.57 14.83
N LEU A 181 -3.61 -2.99 13.63
CA LEU A 181 -2.23 -2.84 13.15
C LEU A 181 -1.78 -1.37 13.11
N ALA A 182 -2.65 -0.45 12.68
CA ALA A 182 -2.34 0.98 12.73
C ALA A 182 -2.15 1.48 14.16
N GLN A 183 -2.99 1.04 15.11
CA GLN A 183 -2.84 1.37 16.54
C GLN A 183 -1.56 0.78 17.15
N GLU A 184 -1.15 -0.42 16.72
CA GLU A 184 0.14 -1.04 17.09
C GLU A 184 1.34 -0.21 16.58
N ILE A 185 1.19 0.48 15.44
CA ILE A 185 2.21 1.30 14.75
C ILE A 185 2.27 2.76 15.25
N LEU A 186 1.17 3.32 15.76
CA LEU A 186 1.10 4.73 16.18
C LEU A 186 2.22 5.14 17.18
N PRO A 187 2.54 4.37 18.25
CA PRO A 187 3.56 4.74 19.21
C PRO A 187 4.98 4.88 18.63
N GLN A 188 5.31 4.17 17.55
CA GLN A 188 6.66 4.08 16.97
C GLN A 188 6.84 4.97 15.73
N THR A 189 5.75 5.48 15.14
CA THR A 189 5.79 6.42 13.99
C THR A 189 6.46 7.77 14.27
N ALA A 190 6.95 8.03 15.49
CA ALA A 190 7.77 9.20 15.77
C ALA A 190 9.18 9.11 15.15
N GLU A 191 9.69 7.89 14.93
CA GLU A 191 11.11 7.65 14.61
C GLU A 191 11.32 6.80 13.33
N VAL A 192 10.34 5.96 12.94
CA VAL A 192 10.59 4.84 12.02
C VAL A 192 10.31 5.12 10.53
N SER A 193 9.29 5.91 10.19
CA SER A 193 8.74 5.97 8.81
C SER A 193 9.76 6.36 7.72
N ASN A 194 10.73 7.23 8.05
CA ASN A 194 11.74 7.69 7.09
C ASN A 194 12.89 6.67 6.85
N CYS A 195 12.97 5.59 7.64
CA CYS A 195 14.09 4.65 7.59
C CYS A 195 13.85 3.42 6.69
N ILE A 196 12.59 3.11 6.37
CA ILE A 196 12.19 1.84 5.73
C ILE A 196 11.90 1.98 4.23
N GLN A 197 11.80 3.21 3.69
CA GLN A 197 11.60 3.43 2.25
C GLN A 197 12.81 2.91 1.44
N VAL A 198 12.68 1.70 0.89
CA VAL A 198 13.71 1.04 0.07
C VAL A 198 13.86 1.81 -1.26
N PRO A 199 15.00 2.47 -1.53
CA PRO A 199 15.12 3.33 -2.72
C PRO A 199 15.07 2.51 -4.01
N THR A 200 14.06 2.75 -4.84
CA THR A 200 13.98 2.13 -6.16
C THR A 200 15.01 2.74 -7.11
N GLY A 201 16.23 2.19 -7.13
CA GLY A 201 17.19 2.41 -8.22
C GLY A 201 18.53 3.10 -7.88
N ARG A 202 18.98 3.13 -6.63
CA ARG A 202 20.39 3.50 -6.32
C ARG A 202 21.30 2.28 -6.30
N SER A 203 22.54 2.44 -6.79
CA SER A 203 23.57 1.41 -6.66
C SER A 203 24.00 1.25 -5.20
N SER A 204 24.54 0.08 -4.85
CA SER A 204 24.89 -0.33 -3.48
C SER A 204 25.93 0.56 -2.75
N LYS A 205 26.50 1.58 -3.41
CA LYS A 205 27.57 2.42 -2.86
C LYS A 205 27.13 3.60 -1.99
N SER A 206 25.84 3.96 -1.93
CA SER A 206 25.37 5.12 -1.14
C SER A 206 24.68 4.79 0.20
N MET A 207 24.84 3.57 0.71
CA MET A 207 24.04 3.05 1.83
C MET A 207 24.66 3.28 3.22
N HIS A 208 25.75 4.05 3.33
CA HIS A 208 26.54 4.21 4.56
C HIS A 208 26.48 5.60 5.21
N THR A 209 25.76 6.57 4.65
CA THR A 209 25.79 7.97 5.12
C THR A 209 24.46 8.55 5.61
N SER A 210 23.34 7.80 5.57
CA SER A 210 22.01 8.30 5.96
C SER A 210 21.44 7.72 7.26
N THR A 211 22.14 6.81 7.94
CA THR A 211 21.66 6.12 9.17
C THR A 211 22.10 6.78 10.48
N LEU A 212 22.85 7.88 10.44
CA LEU A 212 23.60 8.40 11.60
C LEU A 212 22.89 9.32 12.61
N PRO A 213 21.69 9.90 12.41
CA PRO A 213 21.07 10.72 13.47
C PRO A 213 20.14 9.94 14.42
N VAL A 214 19.70 8.72 14.06
CA VAL A 214 18.62 7.99 14.80
C VAL A 214 19.11 7.43 16.15
N PHE A 215 20.42 7.35 16.40
CA PHE A 215 20.97 6.88 17.68
C PHE A 215 21.09 7.97 18.78
N ALA A 216 20.68 9.22 18.51
CA ALA A 216 20.79 10.31 19.47
C ALA A 216 19.48 10.55 20.26
N LYS A 217 19.52 10.25 21.57
CA LYS A 217 18.47 10.44 22.62
C LYS A 217 17.33 9.41 22.67
N LEU A 218 17.63 8.23 23.19
CA LEU A 218 16.69 7.52 24.07
C LEU A 218 16.68 8.21 25.45
N PRO A 219 15.55 8.71 25.98
CA PRO A 219 15.45 9.16 27.36
C PRO A 219 15.36 7.94 28.29
N SER A 220 16.47 7.62 28.96
CA SER A 220 16.55 6.50 29.90
C SER A 220 15.65 6.71 31.11
N ARG A 221 14.64 5.85 31.27
CA ARG A 221 13.95 5.68 32.55
C ARG A 221 14.86 4.88 33.50
N GLY A 222 15.38 5.56 34.52
CA GLY A 222 15.70 4.92 35.80
C GLY A 222 17.19 4.77 36.16
N ILE A 223 17.59 5.60 37.13
CA ILE A 223 18.55 5.30 38.21
C ILE A 223 20.05 5.17 37.83
N LEU A 224 20.82 6.25 38.10
CA LEU A 224 22.00 6.15 38.98
C LEU A 224 22.31 7.48 39.71
N ILE A 225 23.17 7.37 40.73
CA ILE A 225 23.33 8.16 41.98
C ILE A 225 24.85 8.38 42.19
N TYR A 226 25.42 9.49 42.70
CA TYR A 226 24.89 10.62 43.51
C TYR A 226 25.75 11.91 43.36
N PHE A 227 25.10 13.09 43.36
CA PHE A 227 25.52 14.35 44.04
C PHE A 227 26.74 15.21 43.56
N PRO A 228 26.82 16.50 43.99
CA PRO A 228 27.51 17.57 43.26
C PRO A 228 28.87 17.98 43.84
N ILE A 229 29.65 18.73 43.03
CA ILE A 229 30.74 19.60 43.51
C ILE A 229 30.59 20.98 42.86
N SER A 230 30.74 22.02 43.68
CA SER A 230 30.56 23.43 43.34
C SER A 230 31.74 24.04 42.59
N ASN A 231 31.48 25.13 41.87
CA ASN A 231 32.38 26.21 41.38
C ASN A 231 33.91 26.04 41.55
N VAL A 232 34.64 26.09 40.42
CA VAL A 232 35.86 26.93 40.28
C VAL A 232 35.93 27.47 38.85
N CYS A 233 36.10 28.79 38.73
CA CYS A 233 36.49 29.62 37.57
C CYS A 233 36.04 29.22 36.15
#